data_AF-A0A0H3YBY5-F1
#
_entry.id   AF-A0A0H3YBY5-F1
#
_cell.length_a   1.000
_cell.length_b   1.000
_cell.length_c   1.000
_cell.angle_alpha   90.00
_cell.angle_beta   90.00
_cell.angle_gamma   90.00
#
_symmetry.space_group_name_H-M   'P 1'
#
loop_
_entity.id
_entity.type
_entity.pdbx_description
1 polymer ?
#
loop_
_entity_poly.entity_id
_entity_poly.type
_entity_poly.pdbx_seq_one_letter_code
_entity_poly.pdbx_strand_id
1 'polypeptide(L)'
;MSFQIEWPTLDEITLEKIKAQITEVMNKGELPDAICDVMRVTDLDLGNIAPTLQFMDIPDVSEDGFEGHFKVAYAGNGSITLQTKVQVNPFAAKTVPSKRALRHLGGLIAHEPMVVPLRITISQVRIDGDLVLNIKKRAKAHDPRSDGSLILENTNTAVSAPAADSELSIPHIAAQFKVDPLQSVNISSSFDDFGSVKDYLQEQVEGSLRKLFVEDFPQIVSGINKQLETAAHAKHNTVVVLAPK
;
A
#
# COMPACT_ATOMS: atom_id res chain seq x y z
N MET A 1 -27.34 1.85 0.54
CA MET A 1 -27.12 2.32 -0.85
C MET A 1 -25.69 1.93 -1.24
N SER A 2 -25.47 1.39 -2.44
CA SER A 2 -24.15 0.96 -2.93
C SER A 2 -23.54 2.06 -3.81
N PHE A 3 -22.27 2.41 -3.58
CA PHE A 3 -21.54 3.30 -4.49
C PHE A 3 -21.07 2.52 -5.71
N GLN A 4 -21.21 3.11 -6.88
CA GLN A 4 -20.70 2.54 -8.13
C GLN A 4 -19.31 3.10 -8.38
N ILE A 5 -18.30 2.24 -8.18
CA ILE A 5 -16.89 2.59 -8.42
C ILE A 5 -16.62 2.37 -9.90
N GLU A 6 -16.22 3.44 -10.59
CA GLU A 6 -15.60 3.30 -11.90
C GLU A 6 -14.22 2.69 -11.70
N TRP A 7 -14.05 1.43 -12.11
CA TRP A 7 -12.78 0.71 -11.99
C TRP A 7 -11.92 1.00 -13.23
N PRO A 8 -10.91 1.88 -13.14
CA PRO A 8 -10.16 2.29 -14.31
C PRO A 8 -9.23 1.18 -14.77
N THR A 9 -9.02 1.07 -16.08
CA THR A 9 -7.81 0.46 -16.61
C THR A 9 -6.64 1.39 -16.29
N LEU A 10 -5.74 0.97 -15.41
CA LEU A 10 -4.57 1.78 -15.07
C LEU A 10 -3.68 2.01 -16.28
N ASP A 11 -3.24 3.25 -16.48
CA ASP A 11 -2.19 3.56 -17.44
C ASP A 11 -0.90 2.80 -17.09
N GLU A 12 -0.11 2.44 -18.11
CA GLU A 12 1.14 1.69 -17.94
C GLU A 12 2.12 2.40 -16.98
N ILE A 13 2.18 3.74 -17.04
CA ILE A 13 3.00 4.57 -16.15
C ILE A 13 2.57 4.45 -14.69
N THR A 14 1.26 4.34 -14.45
CA THR A 14 0.72 4.19 -13.09
C THR A 14 0.93 2.77 -12.59
N LEU A 15 0.80 1.79 -13.47
CA LEU A 15 1.10 0.38 -13.18
C LEU A 15 2.56 0.21 -12.73
N GLU A 16 3.51 0.80 -13.45
CA GLU A 16 4.94 0.74 -13.09
C GLU A 16 5.22 1.37 -11.73
N LYS A 17 4.59 2.50 -11.42
CA LYS A 17 4.71 3.15 -10.11
C LYS A 17 4.14 2.28 -8.99
N ILE A 18 2.99 1.66 -9.20
CA ILE A 18 2.39 0.75 -8.22
C ILE A 18 3.27 -0.48 -8.05
N LYS A 19 3.81 -1.06 -9.12
CA LYS A 19 4.78 -2.16 -9.05
C LYS A 19 6.00 -1.78 -8.19
N ALA A 20 6.53 -0.57 -8.37
CA ALA A 20 7.65 -0.08 -7.57
C ALA A 20 7.28 0.09 -6.09
N GLN A 21 6.11 0.65 -5.78
CA GLN A 21 5.63 0.81 -4.40
C GLN A 21 5.37 -0.53 -3.72
N ILE A 22 4.70 -1.47 -4.40
CA ILE A 22 4.47 -2.83 -3.88
C ILE A 22 5.81 -3.54 -3.66
N THR A 23 6.75 -3.41 -4.60
CA THR A 23 8.10 -3.95 -4.44
C THR A 23 8.78 -3.36 -3.20
N GLU A 24 8.66 -2.05 -2.97
CA GLU A 24 9.23 -1.40 -1.79
C GLU A 24 8.59 -1.91 -0.48
N VAL A 25 7.27 -2.02 -0.43
CA VAL A 25 6.53 -2.50 0.76
C VAL A 25 6.86 -3.97 1.04
N MET A 26 6.89 -4.83 0.03
CA MET A 26 7.19 -6.25 0.20
C MET A 26 8.64 -6.50 0.67
N ASN A 27 9.59 -5.68 0.24
CA ASN A 27 10.99 -5.80 0.67
C ASN A 27 11.29 -5.13 2.02
N LYS A 28 10.36 -4.33 2.58
CA LYS A 28 10.48 -3.79 3.95
C LYS A 28 10.19 -4.84 5.02
N GLY A 29 9.48 -5.92 4.67
CA GLY A 29 9.22 -7.03 5.56
C GLY A 29 10.46 -7.90 5.82
N GLU A 30 10.41 -8.72 6.87
CA GLU A 30 11.42 -9.75 7.12
C GLU A 30 11.27 -10.85 6.07
N LEU A 31 12.19 -10.87 5.10
CA LEU A 31 12.29 -11.96 4.13
C LEU A 31 12.89 -13.20 4.83
N PRO A 32 12.33 -14.41 4.64
CA PRO A 32 12.90 -15.63 5.18
C PRO A 32 14.35 -15.86 4.74
N ASP A 33 15.18 -16.48 5.59
CA ASP A 33 16.59 -16.83 5.28
C ASP A 33 16.75 -17.69 4.00
N ALA A 34 15.69 -18.41 3.61
CA ALA A 34 15.67 -19.18 2.37
C ALA A 34 15.59 -18.29 1.12
N ILE A 35 15.10 -17.06 1.24
CA ILE A 35 15.02 -16.11 0.13
C ILE A 35 16.33 -15.33 0.05
N CYS A 36 17.06 -15.51 -1.04
CA CYS A 36 18.40 -14.96 -1.21
C CYS A 36 18.45 -13.77 -2.17
N ASP A 37 17.29 -13.29 -2.65
CA ASP A 37 17.20 -12.17 -3.59
C ASP A 37 15.95 -11.32 -3.32
N VAL A 38 15.96 -10.10 -3.85
CA VAL A 38 14.89 -9.10 -3.72
C VAL A 38 13.61 -9.62 -4.39
N MET A 39 12.47 -9.49 -3.72
CA MET A 39 11.17 -9.79 -4.34
C MET A 39 10.84 -8.72 -5.36
N ARG A 40 10.63 -9.11 -6.63
CA ARG A 40 10.27 -8.19 -7.72
C ARG A 40 8.87 -8.50 -8.23
N VAL A 41 8.05 -7.47 -8.40
CA VAL A 41 6.74 -7.61 -9.07
C VAL A 41 6.97 -7.68 -10.58
N THR A 42 6.75 -8.86 -11.18
CA THR A 42 6.82 -9.06 -12.63
C THR A 42 5.56 -8.54 -13.31
N ASP A 43 4.42 -8.99 -12.81
CA ASP A 43 3.12 -8.72 -13.40
C ASP A 43 2.11 -8.26 -12.35
N LEU A 44 1.25 -7.34 -12.73
CA LEU A 44 0.21 -6.75 -11.88
C LEU A 44 -1.02 -6.57 -12.74
N ASP A 45 -2.08 -7.30 -12.41
CA ASP A 45 -3.39 -7.16 -13.01
C ASP A 45 -4.40 -6.86 -11.89
N LEU A 46 -5.15 -5.76 -12.03
CA LEU A 46 -6.21 -5.42 -11.08
C LEU A 46 -7.52 -6.15 -11.38
N GLY A 47 -7.64 -6.79 -12.54
CA GLY A 47 -8.86 -7.42 -13.00
C GLY A 47 -9.95 -6.42 -13.38
N ASN A 48 -11.13 -6.96 -13.67
CA ASN A 48 -12.28 -6.21 -14.22
C ASN A 48 -13.44 -6.07 -13.23
N ILE A 49 -13.32 -6.67 -12.04
CA ILE A 49 -14.38 -6.69 -11.04
C ILE A 49 -14.06 -5.63 -10.00
N ALA A 50 -14.89 -4.59 -9.95
CA ALA A 50 -14.78 -3.53 -8.96
C ALA A 50 -15.20 -4.01 -7.55
N PRO A 51 -14.61 -3.46 -6.49
CA PRO A 51 -15.12 -3.62 -5.14
C PRO A 51 -16.49 -2.94 -4.97
N THR A 52 -17.32 -3.51 -4.12
CA THR A 52 -18.57 -2.87 -3.67
C THR A 52 -18.31 -2.09 -2.40
N LEU A 53 -18.63 -0.79 -2.40
CA LEU A 53 -18.67 0.03 -1.20
C LEU A 53 -20.12 0.26 -0.77
N GLN A 54 -20.44 -0.13 0.46
CA GLN A 54 -21.73 0.15 1.08
C GLN A 54 -21.54 1.19 2.18
N PHE A 55 -22.34 2.25 2.09
CA PHE A 55 -22.45 3.23 3.16
C PHE A 55 -23.08 2.61 4.42
N MET A 56 -22.44 2.76 5.57
CA MET A 56 -23.01 2.37 6.86
C MET A 56 -23.58 3.58 7.59
N ASP A 57 -22.71 4.42 8.16
CA ASP A 57 -23.10 5.54 9.00
C ASP A 57 -22.13 6.72 8.83
N ILE A 58 -22.61 7.92 9.19
CA ILE A 58 -21.76 9.09 9.40
C ILE A 58 -21.87 9.50 10.86
N PRO A 59 -20.84 9.27 11.68
CA PRO A 59 -20.82 9.79 13.04
C PRO A 59 -20.69 11.32 13.10
N ASP A 60 -19.98 11.94 12.15
CA ASP A 60 -19.70 13.39 12.18
C ASP A 60 -19.57 13.99 10.77
N VAL A 61 -20.38 15.01 10.49
CA VAL A 61 -20.20 15.94 9.35
C VAL A 61 -20.14 17.34 9.93
N SER A 62 -18.97 17.97 9.81
CA SER A 62 -18.75 19.37 10.17
C SER A 62 -18.26 20.15 8.95
N GLU A 63 -18.23 21.48 9.06
CA GLU A 63 -17.67 22.34 7.99
C GLU A 63 -16.17 22.08 7.76
N ASP A 64 -15.49 21.53 8.77
CA ASP A 64 -14.04 21.27 8.77
C ASP A 64 -13.68 19.80 8.50
N GLY A 65 -14.65 18.89 8.46
CA GLY A 65 -14.35 17.49 8.18
C GLY A 65 -15.54 16.55 8.13
N PHE A 66 -15.30 15.40 7.52
CA PHE A 66 -16.25 14.32 7.28
C PHE A 66 -15.65 13.02 7.83
N GLU A 67 -16.35 12.35 8.73
CA GLU A 67 -16.06 10.98 9.11
C GLU A 67 -17.17 10.06 8.58
N GLY A 68 -16.83 9.11 7.72
CA GLY A 68 -17.77 8.13 7.19
C GLY A 68 -17.31 6.71 7.48
N HIS A 69 -18.26 5.85 7.87
CA HIS A 69 -18.03 4.41 8.05
C HIS A 69 -18.63 3.67 6.85
N PHE A 70 -17.80 2.88 6.18
CA PHE A 70 -18.14 2.17 4.95
C PHE A 70 -17.81 0.69 5.09
N LYS A 71 -18.72 -0.16 4.64
CA LYS A 71 -18.42 -1.57 4.44
C LYS A 71 -17.84 -1.77 3.04
N VAL A 72 -16.62 -2.30 2.97
CA VAL A 72 -15.91 -2.59 1.73
C VAL A 72 -15.92 -4.10 1.52
N ALA A 73 -16.46 -4.55 0.39
CA ALA A 73 -16.35 -5.94 -0.03
C ALA A 73 -15.73 -6.02 -1.42
N TYR A 74 -14.68 -6.81 -1.55
CA TYR A 74 -13.96 -7.06 -2.79
C TYR A 74 -13.86 -8.57 -3.01
N ALA A 75 -14.35 -9.04 -4.15
CA ALA A 75 -14.21 -10.41 -4.59
C ALA A 75 -13.79 -10.40 -6.07
N GLY A 76 -12.64 -9.79 -6.33
CA GLY A 76 -12.14 -9.58 -7.67
C GLY A 76 -11.24 -10.70 -8.19
N ASN A 77 -10.92 -10.59 -9.48
CA ASN A 77 -10.04 -11.49 -10.20
C ASN A 77 -8.62 -10.91 -10.43
N GLY A 78 -8.26 -9.84 -9.71
CA GLY A 78 -6.92 -9.28 -9.77
C GLY A 78 -5.85 -10.31 -9.35
N SER A 79 -4.67 -10.18 -9.94
CA SER A 79 -3.52 -11.03 -9.66
C SER A 79 -2.21 -10.26 -9.68
N ILE A 80 -1.26 -10.70 -8.86
CA ILE A 80 0.09 -10.13 -8.76
C ILE A 80 1.07 -11.28 -8.87
N THR A 81 2.00 -11.19 -9.82
CA THR A 81 3.07 -12.17 -9.98
C THR A 81 4.37 -11.59 -9.46
N LEU A 82 4.95 -12.29 -8.50
CA LEU A 82 6.22 -11.99 -7.85
C LEU A 82 7.28 -12.98 -8.32
N GLN A 83 8.49 -12.49 -8.55
CA GLN A 83 9.66 -13.30 -8.85
C GLN A 83 10.75 -13.00 -7.81
N THR A 84 11.31 -14.06 -7.25
CA THR A 84 12.44 -14.01 -6.33
C THR A 84 13.36 -15.21 -6.58
N LYS A 85 14.49 -15.28 -5.86
CA LYS A 85 15.36 -16.45 -5.84
C LYS A 85 15.39 -17.04 -4.43
N VAL A 86 15.32 -18.35 -4.37
CA VAL A 86 15.32 -19.11 -3.12
C VAL A 86 16.48 -20.08 -3.13
N GLN A 87 17.18 -20.20 -2.01
CA GLN A 87 18.14 -21.26 -1.80
C GLN A 87 17.40 -22.53 -1.42
N VAL A 88 17.54 -23.55 -2.25
CA VAL A 88 17.11 -24.90 -1.96
C VAL A 88 18.33 -25.74 -1.63
N ASN A 89 18.31 -26.41 -0.49
CA ASN A 89 19.31 -27.44 -0.20
C ASN A 89 18.64 -28.82 -0.30
N PRO A 90 18.64 -29.46 -1.50
CA PRO A 90 17.95 -30.72 -1.74
C PRO A 90 18.50 -31.89 -0.90
N PHE A 91 19.64 -31.75 -0.23
CA PHE A 91 20.23 -32.77 0.65
C PHE A 91 20.09 -32.48 2.15
N ALA A 92 19.52 -31.34 2.54
CA ALA A 92 19.22 -31.02 3.94
C ALA A 92 17.88 -31.61 4.43
N ALA A 93 17.18 -32.37 3.58
CA ALA A 93 15.97 -33.09 3.95
C ALA A 93 16.30 -34.31 4.84
N LYS A 94 16.59 -34.06 6.12
CA LYS A 94 16.51 -35.00 7.26
C LYS A 94 16.96 -36.46 7.00
N THR A 95 17.96 -36.73 6.16
CA THR A 95 18.64 -38.01 6.23
C THR A 95 19.76 -37.84 7.24
N VAL A 96 19.54 -38.26 8.49
CA VAL A 96 20.65 -38.49 9.42
C VAL A 96 21.46 -39.62 8.78
N PRO A 97 22.62 -39.37 8.17
CA PRO A 97 23.37 -40.45 7.57
C PRO A 97 23.82 -41.35 8.72
N SER A 98 23.44 -42.62 8.69
CA SER A 98 23.93 -43.56 9.68
C SER A 98 25.47 -43.54 9.64
N LYS A 99 26.11 -43.34 10.80
CA LYS A 99 27.57 -43.17 10.96
C LYS A 99 28.43 -44.32 10.39
N ARG A 100 27.81 -45.38 9.84
CA ARG A 100 28.46 -46.51 9.18
C ARG A 100 28.65 -46.33 7.67
N ALA A 101 27.80 -45.54 6.99
CA ALA A 101 27.90 -45.34 5.54
C ALA A 101 29.01 -44.36 5.13
N LEU A 102 29.49 -43.52 6.05
CA LEU A 102 30.43 -42.42 5.77
C LEU A 102 31.92 -42.80 5.78
N ARG A 103 32.30 -44.05 6.11
CA ARG A 103 33.73 -44.42 6.23
C ARG A 103 34.37 -44.92 4.93
N HIS A 104 33.58 -45.17 3.87
CA HIS A 104 34.07 -45.83 2.65
C HIS A 104 33.95 -44.97 1.39
N LEU A 105 33.33 -43.80 1.48
CA LEU A 105 33.23 -42.85 0.38
C LEU A 105 33.95 -41.58 0.82
N GLY A 106 35.07 -41.25 0.16
CA GLY A 106 35.72 -39.95 0.24
C GLY A 106 34.83 -38.86 -0.34
N GLY A 107 33.65 -38.68 0.26
CA GLY A 107 32.59 -37.82 -0.22
C GLY A 107 32.89 -36.38 0.15
N LEU A 108 33.45 -35.65 -0.81
CA LEU A 108 33.22 -34.21 -0.91
C LEU A 108 31.72 -34.03 -1.21
N ILE A 109 30.91 -34.00 -0.15
CA ILE A 109 29.50 -33.66 -0.25
C ILE A 109 29.48 -32.21 -0.72
N ALA A 110 28.95 -31.98 -1.92
CA ALA A 110 28.73 -30.65 -2.47
C ALA A 110 27.80 -29.88 -1.52
N HIS A 111 28.41 -29.07 -0.65
CA HIS A 111 27.75 -28.18 0.32
C HIS A 111 27.42 -26.82 -0.32
N GLU A 112 27.35 -26.76 -1.65
CA GLU A 112 27.07 -25.50 -2.32
C GLU A 112 25.56 -25.25 -2.33
N PRO A 113 25.11 -24.10 -1.78
CA PRO A 113 23.69 -23.76 -1.76
C PRO A 113 23.16 -23.60 -3.19
N MET A 114 22.17 -24.40 -3.57
CA MET A 114 21.57 -24.30 -4.91
C MET A 114 20.51 -23.19 -4.90
N VAL A 115 20.78 -22.10 -5.62
CA VAL A 115 19.84 -20.99 -5.77
C VAL A 115 18.94 -21.24 -6.98
N VAL A 116 17.63 -21.30 -6.75
CA VAL A 116 16.61 -21.54 -7.78
C VAL A 116 15.66 -20.35 -7.89
N PRO A 117 15.17 -20.03 -9.10
CA PRO A 117 14.14 -19.01 -9.27
C PRO A 117 12.81 -19.50 -8.70
N LEU A 118 12.17 -18.65 -7.90
CA LEU A 118 10.83 -18.87 -7.36
C LEU A 118 9.86 -17.85 -7.97
N ARG A 119 8.77 -18.35 -8.54
CA ARG A 119 7.65 -17.52 -9.00
C ARG A 119 6.46 -17.75 -8.07
N ILE A 120 5.93 -16.67 -7.51
CA ILE A 120 4.75 -16.69 -6.65
C ILE A 120 3.67 -15.87 -7.34
N THR A 121 2.46 -16.41 -7.44
CA THR A 121 1.30 -15.70 -7.97
C THR A 121 0.26 -15.57 -6.88
N ILE A 122 -0.08 -14.34 -6.54
CA ILE A 122 -1.14 -13.99 -5.61
C ILE A 122 -2.38 -13.68 -6.44
N SER A 123 -3.49 -14.35 -6.18
CA SER A 123 -4.72 -14.20 -6.96
C SER A 123 -5.97 -14.34 -6.08
N GLN A 124 -7.12 -13.93 -6.61
CA GLN A 124 -8.44 -14.12 -5.97
C GLN A 124 -8.48 -13.56 -4.54
N VAL A 125 -7.89 -12.38 -4.34
CA VAL A 125 -7.92 -11.70 -3.05
C VAL A 125 -9.36 -11.35 -2.71
N ARG A 126 -9.88 -11.89 -1.60
CA ARG A 126 -11.19 -11.57 -1.05
C ARG A 126 -11.02 -10.70 0.18
N ILE A 127 -11.67 -9.54 0.15
CA ILE A 127 -11.63 -8.54 1.20
C ILE A 127 -13.07 -8.28 1.64
N ASP A 128 -13.30 -8.26 2.95
CA ASP A 128 -14.54 -7.80 3.56
C ASP A 128 -14.17 -7.11 4.86
N GLY A 129 -14.36 -5.79 4.93
CA GLY A 129 -13.92 -5.01 6.06
C GLY A 129 -14.65 -3.69 6.23
N ASP A 130 -14.65 -3.22 7.47
CA ASP A 130 -15.23 -1.94 7.86
C ASP A 130 -14.15 -0.85 7.79
N LEU A 131 -14.29 0.03 6.79
CA LEU A 131 -13.42 1.16 6.52
C LEU A 131 -13.95 2.42 7.21
N VAL A 132 -13.11 3.08 8.00
CA VAL A 132 -13.34 4.43 8.51
C VAL A 132 -12.56 5.40 7.64
N LEU A 133 -13.28 6.32 7.00
CA LEU A 133 -12.71 7.38 6.19
C LEU A 133 -12.92 8.71 6.91
N ASN A 134 -11.83 9.40 7.21
CA ASN A 134 -11.84 10.72 7.84
C ASN A 134 -11.22 11.73 6.86
N ILE A 135 -12.02 12.66 6.37
CA ILE A 135 -11.58 13.72 5.47
C ILE A 135 -11.61 15.02 6.26
N LYS A 136 -10.48 15.68 6.44
CA LYS A 136 -10.43 17.00 7.10
C LYS A 136 -10.02 18.07 6.11
N LYS A 137 -10.71 19.21 6.18
CA LYS A 137 -10.34 20.44 5.49
C LYS A 137 -9.14 21.02 6.22
N ARG A 138 -7.94 20.97 5.62
CA ARG A 138 -6.78 21.63 6.23
C ARG A 138 -6.79 23.11 5.87
N ALA A 139 -7.11 23.97 6.82
CA ALA A 139 -6.73 25.38 6.74
C ALA A 139 -5.20 25.48 6.81
N LYS A 140 -4.57 26.34 6.00
CA LYS A 140 -3.12 26.56 6.10
C LYS A 140 -2.77 26.93 7.54
N ALA A 141 -1.75 26.25 8.08
CA ALA A 141 -1.27 26.50 9.42
C ALA A 141 -0.91 27.98 9.58
N HIS A 142 -1.54 28.64 10.55
CA HIS A 142 -1.11 29.92 11.10
C HIS A 142 0.35 29.78 11.54
N ASP A 143 1.25 30.52 10.91
CA ASP A 143 2.69 30.53 11.20
C ASP A 143 2.92 31.22 12.55
N PRO A 144 3.39 30.55 13.62
CA PRO A 144 3.62 31.20 14.91
C PRO A 144 4.94 31.97 14.95
N ARG A 145 5.54 32.31 13.80
CA ARG A 145 6.85 32.97 13.71
C ARG A 145 6.79 34.48 13.47
N SER A 146 5.69 35.13 13.81
CA SER A 146 5.58 36.59 13.86
C SER A 146 5.15 37.08 15.25
N ASP A 147 5.91 36.72 16.28
CA ASP A 147 5.95 37.52 17.51
C ASP A 147 7.28 38.27 17.54
N GLY A 148 7.21 39.59 17.35
CA GLY A 148 8.39 40.44 17.30
C GLY A 148 8.26 41.68 16.43
N SER A 149 7.31 42.57 16.72
CA SER A 149 7.56 44.01 16.86
C SER A 149 6.26 44.81 16.87
N LEU A 150 6.09 45.55 17.96
CA LEU A 150 5.28 46.76 18.19
C LEU A 150 5.25 47.67 16.93
N ILE A 151 4.16 48.38 16.59
CA ILE A 151 3.85 49.74 17.06
C ILE A 151 2.48 50.22 16.50
N LEU A 152 1.63 50.70 17.42
CA LEU A 152 0.63 51.81 17.42
C LEU A 152 -0.46 51.99 16.33
N GLU A 153 -1.64 52.32 16.86
CA GLU A 153 -2.93 52.73 16.28
C GLU A 153 -2.89 53.75 15.12
N ASN A 154 -3.92 53.71 14.24
CA ASN A 154 -4.88 54.83 14.10
C ASN A 154 -6.03 54.56 13.08
N THR A 155 -7.26 54.61 13.61
CA THR A 155 -8.58 55.10 13.12
C THR A 155 -9.08 54.97 11.67
N ASN A 156 -10.29 54.40 11.58
CA ASN A 156 -11.47 54.74 10.75
C ASN A 156 -11.37 54.75 9.20
N THR A 157 -12.14 53.89 8.53
CA THR A 157 -13.46 54.20 7.89
C THR A 157 -13.88 53.04 6.97
N ALA A 158 -15.13 52.63 7.08
CA ALA A 158 -15.78 51.50 6.43
C ALA A 158 -15.82 51.56 4.89
N VAL A 159 -15.62 50.41 4.22
CA VAL A 159 -16.36 50.01 3.01
C VAL A 159 -16.53 48.49 3.01
N SER A 160 -17.78 48.04 3.09
CA SER A 160 -18.21 46.68 2.79
C SER A 160 -17.94 46.33 1.31
N ALA A 161 -17.29 45.20 1.05
CA ALA A 161 -17.41 44.44 -0.20
C ALA A 161 -16.90 43.00 0.06
N PRO A 162 -17.43 42.01 -0.68
CA PRO A 162 -17.89 40.75 -0.11
C PRO A 162 -16.79 39.69 0.06
N ALA A 163 -17.06 38.77 1.00
CA ALA A 163 -16.32 37.53 1.20
C ALA A 163 -16.07 36.80 -0.13
N ALA A 164 -14.83 36.86 -0.58
CA ALA A 164 -14.28 36.00 -1.63
C ALA A 164 -13.23 35.07 -1.02
N ASP A 165 -13.57 34.47 0.12
CA ASP A 165 -12.74 33.45 0.77
C ASP A 165 -13.02 32.09 0.11
N SER A 166 -12.64 31.98 -1.16
CA SER A 166 -12.40 30.68 -1.78
C SER A 166 -10.95 30.26 -1.48
N GLU A 167 -10.61 30.16 -0.21
CA GLU A 167 -9.37 29.53 0.23
C GLU A 167 -9.45 28.04 -0.15
N LEU A 168 -8.64 27.65 -1.13
CA LEU A 168 -8.60 26.32 -1.68
C LEU A 168 -8.07 25.35 -0.61
N SER A 169 -9.00 24.79 0.16
CA SER A 169 -8.71 23.79 1.16
C SER A 169 -8.29 22.49 0.51
N ILE A 170 -7.06 22.07 0.78
CA ILE A 170 -6.60 20.74 0.37
C ILE A 170 -7.23 19.74 1.37
N PRO A 171 -8.06 18.79 0.91
CA PRO A 171 -8.63 17.78 1.79
C PRO A 171 -7.51 16.82 2.23
N HIS A 172 -7.36 16.63 3.53
CA HIS A 172 -6.52 15.61 4.12
C HIS A 172 -7.36 14.35 4.35
N ILE A 173 -7.01 13.25 3.68
CA ILE A 173 -7.78 12.01 3.74
C ILE A 173 -7.05 11.01 4.64
N ALA A 174 -7.67 10.54 5.71
CA ALA A 174 -7.17 9.41 6.49
C ALA A 174 -8.14 8.24 6.34
N ALA A 175 -7.62 7.03 6.15
CA ALA A 175 -8.45 5.85 6.02
C ALA A 175 -7.82 4.69 6.79
N GLN A 176 -8.64 3.95 7.53
CA GLN A 176 -8.20 2.82 8.34
C GLN A 176 -9.29 1.76 8.42
N PHE A 177 -8.91 0.49 8.47
CA PHE A 177 -9.83 -0.60 8.73
C PHE A 177 -9.96 -0.82 10.24
N LYS A 178 -11.21 -0.96 10.74
CA LYS A 178 -11.44 -1.26 12.17
C LYS A 178 -11.02 -2.67 12.55
N VAL A 179 -11.22 -3.59 11.62
CA VAL A 179 -10.99 -5.03 11.75
C VAL A 179 -10.23 -5.47 10.51
N ASP A 180 -9.49 -6.56 10.67
CA ASP A 180 -8.81 -7.22 9.58
C ASP A 180 -9.71 -7.48 8.37
N PRO A 181 -9.42 -6.87 7.22
CA PRO A 181 -10.32 -6.94 6.08
C PRO A 181 -10.03 -8.15 5.19
N LEU A 182 -8.94 -8.91 5.40
CA LEU A 182 -8.54 -10.01 4.51
C LEU A 182 -9.28 -11.31 4.87
N GLN A 183 -10.20 -11.75 3.99
CA GLN A 183 -10.92 -13.02 4.17
C GLN A 183 -10.14 -14.22 3.63
N SER A 184 -9.62 -14.12 2.40
CA SER A 184 -8.85 -15.20 1.80
C SER A 184 -8.00 -14.71 0.64
N VAL A 185 -6.91 -15.43 0.39
CA VAL A 185 -6.04 -15.21 -0.77
C VAL A 185 -5.62 -16.55 -1.36
N ASN A 186 -5.55 -16.64 -2.68
CA ASN A 186 -5.02 -17.81 -3.37
C ASN A 186 -3.56 -17.54 -3.76
N ILE A 187 -2.67 -18.41 -3.31
CA ILE A 187 -1.23 -18.28 -3.51
C ILE A 187 -0.76 -19.54 -4.23
N SER A 188 -0.26 -19.37 -5.45
CA SER A 188 0.37 -20.44 -6.21
C SER A 188 1.85 -20.15 -6.40
N SER A 189 2.64 -21.22 -6.47
CA SER A 189 4.09 -21.16 -6.50
C SER A 189 4.66 -22.14 -7.52
N SER A 190 5.80 -21.82 -8.11
CA SER A 190 6.55 -22.77 -8.93
C SER A 190 7.03 -24.01 -8.14
N PHE A 191 6.90 -24.01 -6.81
CA PHE A 191 7.19 -25.14 -5.92
C PHE A 191 5.94 -25.74 -5.25
N ASP A 192 4.74 -25.60 -5.86
CA ASP A 192 3.48 -26.12 -5.28
C ASP A 192 3.47 -27.64 -5.04
N ASP A 193 4.33 -28.39 -5.74
CA ASP A 193 4.51 -29.83 -5.52
C ASP A 193 5.11 -30.16 -4.14
N PHE A 194 5.69 -29.17 -3.46
CA PHE A 194 6.26 -29.30 -2.12
C PHE A 194 5.31 -28.72 -1.07
N GLY A 195 4.46 -29.57 -0.50
CA GLY A 195 3.44 -29.16 0.48
C GLY A 195 3.98 -28.27 1.61
N SER A 196 5.15 -28.58 2.19
CA SER A 196 5.76 -27.75 3.23
C SER A 196 6.15 -26.34 2.77
N VAL A 197 6.54 -26.17 1.51
CA VAL A 197 6.89 -24.86 0.94
C VAL A 197 5.61 -24.08 0.64
N LYS A 198 4.59 -24.76 0.11
CA LYS A 198 3.28 -24.16 -0.15
C LYS A 198 2.64 -23.62 1.12
N ASP A 199 2.52 -24.44 2.16
CA ASP A 199 1.89 -24.05 3.42
C ASP A 199 2.64 -22.88 4.07
N TYR A 200 3.97 -22.92 4.04
CA TYR A 200 4.81 -21.84 4.55
C TYR A 200 4.67 -20.54 3.76
N LEU A 201 4.75 -20.59 2.42
CA LEU A 201 4.56 -19.42 1.57
C LEU A 201 3.16 -18.83 1.74
N GLN A 202 2.15 -19.69 1.93
CA GLN A 202 0.79 -19.26 2.19
C GLN A 202 0.68 -18.48 3.50
N GLU A 203 1.20 -19.03 4.60
CA GLU A 203 1.18 -18.36 5.91
C GLU A 203 1.94 -17.03 5.89
N GLN A 204 3.12 -16.98 5.26
CA GLN A 204 3.95 -15.77 5.22
C GLN A 204 3.33 -14.66 4.36
N VAL A 205 2.83 -14.99 3.16
CA VAL A 205 2.22 -13.99 2.27
C VAL A 205 0.89 -13.51 2.85
N GLU A 206 0.08 -14.39 3.44
CA GLU A 206 -1.17 -13.99 4.10
C GLU A 206 -0.87 -13.08 5.29
N GLY A 207 0.07 -13.45 6.16
CA GLY A 207 0.49 -12.63 7.30
C GLY A 207 1.02 -11.26 6.87
N SER A 208 1.76 -11.20 5.76
CA SER A 208 2.29 -9.95 5.20
C SER A 208 1.19 -9.06 4.63
N LEU A 209 0.25 -9.63 3.86
CA LEU A 209 -0.92 -8.90 3.35
C LEU A 209 -1.78 -8.36 4.48
N ARG A 210 -1.95 -9.16 5.54
CA ARG A 210 -2.68 -8.77 6.74
C ARG A 210 -2.06 -7.55 7.42
N LYS A 211 -0.74 -7.57 7.63
CA LYS A 211 0.02 -6.41 8.14
C LYS A 211 -0.10 -5.21 7.21
N LEU A 212 -0.03 -5.40 5.90
CA LEU A 212 -0.17 -4.32 4.92
C LEU A 212 -1.53 -3.61 5.06
N PHE A 213 -2.62 -4.35 5.20
CA PHE A 213 -3.96 -3.77 5.34
C PHE A 213 -4.19 -3.06 6.68
N VAL A 214 -3.58 -3.54 7.76
CA VAL A 214 -3.81 -2.99 9.11
C VAL A 214 -2.82 -1.89 9.46
N GLU A 215 -1.52 -2.12 9.21
CA GLU A 215 -0.42 -1.25 9.64
C GLU A 215 0.00 -0.26 8.55
N ASP A 216 0.17 -0.73 7.31
CA ASP A 216 0.73 0.09 6.24
C ASP A 216 -0.31 0.89 5.46
N PHE A 217 -1.57 0.44 5.42
CA PHE A 217 -2.63 1.11 4.66
C PHE A 217 -2.80 2.60 5.03
N PRO A 218 -2.83 3.00 6.32
CA PRO A 218 -2.85 4.41 6.69
C PRO A 218 -1.63 5.20 6.20
N GLN A 219 -0.44 4.57 6.16
CA GLN A 219 0.79 5.19 5.67
C GLN A 219 0.73 5.43 4.16
N ILE A 220 0.18 4.48 3.41
CA ILE A 220 -0.05 4.61 1.96
C ILE A 220 -0.99 5.80 1.70
N VAL A 221 -2.09 5.89 2.44
CA VAL A 221 -3.07 6.98 2.31
C VAL A 221 -2.44 8.33 2.66
N SER A 222 -1.65 8.40 3.74
CA SER A 222 -0.89 9.61 4.09
C SER A 222 0.12 10.00 3.00
N GLY A 223 0.76 9.03 2.35
CA GLY A 223 1.65 9.25 1.22
C GLY A 223 0.94 9.89 0.03
N ILE A 224 -0.28 9.43 -0.28
CA ILE A 224 -1.12 10.00 -1.34
C ILE A 224 -1.48 11.46 -1.02
N ASN A 225 -1.83 11.77 0.23
CA ASN A 225 -2.09 13.17 0.64
C ASN A 225 -0.88 14.06 0.36
N LYS A 226 0.33 13.62 0.72
CA LYS A 226 1.56 14.39 0.49
C LYS A 226 1.81 14.63 -1.01
N GLN A 227 1.48 13.67 -1.86
CA GLN A 227 1.58 13.85 -3.31
C GLN A 227 0.52 14.82 -3.86
N LEU A 228 -0.72 14.72 -3.41
CA LEU A 228 -1.79 15.65 -3.76
C LEU A 228 -1.43 17.08 -3.35
N GLU A 229 -0.85 17.24 -2.15
CA GLU A 229 -0.31 18.51 -1.68
C GLU A 229 0.80 19.01 -2.62
N THR A 230 1.81 18.19 -2.90
CA THR A 230 2.94 18.59 -3.77
C THR A 230 2.46 19.00 -5.17
N ALA A 231 1.48 18.28 -5.73
CA ALA A 231 0.89 18.57 -7.02
C ALA A 231 0.06 19.87 -7.02
N ALA A 232 -0.68 20.14 -5.94
CA ALA A 232 -1.42 21.39 -5.76
C ALA A 232 -0.47 22.61 -5.65
N HIS A 233 0.64 22.47 -4.91
CA HIS A 233 1.66 23.51 -4.80
C HIS A 233 2.42 23.73 -6.12
N ALA A 234 2.71 22.66 -6.87
CA ALA A 234 3.38 22.76 -8.18
C ALA A 234 2.50 23.47 -9.23
N LYS A 235 1.20 23.17 -9.28
CA LYS A 235 0.25 23.87 -10.18
C LYS A 235 0.16 25.36 -9.87
N HIS A 236 0.23 25.77 -8.61
CA HIS A 236 0.25 27.19 -8.25
C HIS A 236 1.54 27.91 -8.65
N ASN A 237 2.69 27.24 -8.64
CA ASN A 237 3.96 27.88 -9.03
C ASN A 237 4.11 28.05 -10.56
N THR A 238 3.39 27.26 -11.37
CA THR A 238 3.39 27.41 -12.84
C THR A 238 2.49 28.55 -13.33
N VAL A 239 1.49 28.99 -12.54
CA VAL A 239 0.56 30.05 -12.97
C VAL A 239 1.14 31.47 -12.78
N VAL A 240 2.26 31.63 -12.07
CA VAL A 240 2.87 32.97 -11.81
C VAL A 240 3.84 33.42 -12.92
N VAL A 241 4.14 32.60 -13.94
CA VAL A 241 4.99 33.01 -15.09
C VAL A 241 4.17 33.18 -16.36
N LEU A 242 3.16 34.03 -16.32
CA LEU A 242 2.62 34.69 -17.51
C LEU A 242 2.38 36.17 -17.18
N ALA A 243 3.49 36.92 -17.08
CA ALA A 243 3.41 38.37 -17.19
C ALA A 243 3.09 38.75 -18.65
N PRO A 244 2.15 39.67 -18.91
CA PRO A 244 1.89 40.16 -20.26
C PRO A 244 2.97 41.17 -20.70
N LYS A 245 3.41 41.01 -21.97
CA LYS A 245 4.20 41.89 -22.86
C LYS A 245 5.12 42.96 -22.25
#